data_AF-A0A3D2D3B3-F1
#
_entry.id   AF-A0A3D2D3B3-F1
#
_cell.length_a   1.000
_cell.length_b   1.000
_cell.length_c   1.000
_cell.angle_alpha   90.00
_cell.angle_beta   90.00
_cell.angle_gamma   90.00
#
_symmetry.space_group_name_H-M   'P 1'
#
loop_
_entity.id
_entity.type
_entity.pdbx_description
1 polymer ?
#
loop_
_entity_poly.entity_id
_entity_poly.type
_entity_poly.pdbx_seq_one_letter_code
_entity_poly.pdbx_strand_id
1 'polypeptide(L)'
;MKKLYGYKEKDVVKLAKTLSESKNEPLCKTFERFAAETGKARGTVRNLYYALAKTSASDEEFTAKYLGGKKIAVSKIKEFDEQSEKDLVFGVLELKNKGYSVRGAVYKLAAGDAKLALRYQNKYRNIAKRNPQMIENALISIGGDIPINNKKPTEKKPFAVPDYLIARLKKDIDGLIVKISAKIREENEYLKKRAAFLETENLRLSNMLFSGEKRGAADYFIKTEKKFVN
;
A
#
# COMPACT_ATOMS: atom_id res chain seq x y z
N MET A 1 4.93 4.05 19.24
CA MET A 1 3.48 4.05 18.94
C MET A 1 3.21 3.01 17.86
N LYS A 2 2.35 2.01 18.12
CA LYS A 2 1.97 1.03 17.10
C LYS A 2 1.19 1.74 15.98
N LYS A 3 1.59 1.50 14.73
CA LYS A 3 0.86 1.95 13.55
C LYS A 3 -0.01 0.79 13.09
N LEU A 4 -1.31 1.01 12.96
CA LEU A 4 -2.23 0.06 12.36
C LEU A 4 -2.53 0.49 10.93
N TYR A 5 -2.17 -0.32 9.94
CA TYR A 5 -2.35 -0.02 8.52
C TYR A 5 -1.75 1.34 8.07
N GLY A 6 -0.69 1.80 8.74
CA GLY A 6 -0.07 3.11 8.50
C GLY A 6 -0.70 4.28 9.28
N TYR A 7 -1.70 4.03 10.11
CA TYR A 7 -2.41 5.03 10.93
C TYR A 7 -2.02 4.93 12.41
N LYS A 8 -2.09 6.06 13.12
CA LYS A 8 -1.93 6.09 14.58
C LYS A 8 -3.19 5.48 15.21
N GLU A 9 -3.05 4.68 16.26
CA GLU A 9 -4.18 4.09 17.00
C GLU A 9 -5.21 5.15 17.45
N LYS A 10 -4.73 6.35 17.81
CA LYS A 10 -5.58 7.50 18.18
C LYS A 10 -6.54 7.92 17.05
N ASP A 11 -6.11 7.81 15.79
CA ASP A 11 -6.91 8.21 14.63
C ASP A 11 -8.04 7.19 14.38
N VAL A 12 -7.78 5.91 14.65
CA VAL A 12 -8.75 4.81 14.49
C VAL A 12 -9.89 4.95 15.51
N VAL A 13 -9.55 5.18 16.78
CA VAL A 13 -10.54 5.38 17.85
C VAL A 13 -11.35 6.65 17.63
N LYS A 14 -10.70 7.75 17.20
CA LYS A 14 -11.41 9.00 16.86
C LYS A 14 -12.37 8.79 15.70
N LEU A 15 -11.96 8.10 14.63
CA LEU A 15 -12.82 7.82 13.48
C LEU A 15 -14.05 7.02 13.90
N ALA A 16 -13.86 5.97 14.70
CA ALA A 16 -14.95 5.15 15.23
C ALA A 16 -15.95 5.97 16.05
N LYS A 17 -15.44 6.87 16.91
CA LYS A 17 -16.27 7.77 17.71
C LYS A 17 -17.08 8.73 16.82
N THR A 18 -16.43 9.40 15.87
CA THR A 18 -17.11 10.29 14.92
C THR A 18 -18.16 9.56 14.10
N LEU A 19 -17.93 8.31 13.68
CA LEU A 19 -18.94 7.51 12.98
C LEU A 19 -20.13 7.12 13.85
N SER A 20 -19.90 6.88 15.14
CA SER A 20 -20.97 6.54 16.09
C SER A 20 -21.85 7.75 16.43
N GLU A 21 -21.29 8.95 16.41
CA GLU A 21 -22.00 10.22 16.68
C GLU A 21 -22.77 10.71 15.44
N SER A 22 -22.28 10.40 14.24
CA SER A 22 -22.83 10.89 12.96
C SER A 22 -23.77 9.90 12.25
N LYS A 23 -24.47 9.04 13.00
CA LYS A 23 -25.36 8.00 12.46
C LYS A 23 -26.43 8.48 11.46
N ASN A 24 -26.81 9.76 11.54
CA ASN A 24 -27.84 10.36 10.67
C ASN A 24 -27.27 11.18 9.50
N GLU A 25 -25.93 11.24 9.35
CA GLU A 25 -25.30 11.96 8.24
C GLU A 25 -24.78 11.00 7.16
N PRO A 26 -24.75 11.43 5.88
CA PRO A 26 -24.13 10.66 4.83
C PRO A 26 -22.63 10.49 5.13
N LEU A 27 -22.13 9.24 5.05
CA LEU A 27 -20.72 8.87 5.27
C LEU A 27 -19.73 9.79 4.53
N CYS A 28 -20.15 10.30 3.38
CA CYS A 28 -19.37 11.24 2.60
C CYS A 28 -19.03 12.54 3.36
N LYS A 29 -19.97 13.11 4.13
CA LYS A 29 -19.75 14.31 4.94
C LYS A 29 -18.93 14.03 6.19
N THR A 30 -19.16 12.87 6.81
CA THR A 30 -18.41 12.46 8.01
C THR A 30 -16.92 12.25 7.70
N PHE A 31 -16.61 11.68 6.53
CA PHE A 31 -15.23 11.59 6.05
C PHE A 31 -14.60 12.95 5.70
N GLU A 32 -15.37 13.91 5.19
CA GLU A 32 -14.88 15.27 4.93
C GLU A 32 -14.53 16.00 6.22
N ARG A 33 -15.40 15.92 7.23
CA ARG A 33 -15.16 16.50 8.55
C ARG A 33 -13.93 15.89 9.21
N PHE A 34 -13.83 14.56 9.21
CA PHE A 34 -12.66 13.87 9.79
C PHE A 34 -11.36 14.17 9.01
N ALA A 35 -11.44 14.31 7.69
CA ALA A 35 -10.33 14.73 6.84
C ALA A 35 -9.84 16.13 7.20
N ALA A 36 -10.75 17.09 7.41
CA ALA A 36 -10.43 18.44 7.82
C ALA A 36 -9.79 18.49 9.21
N GLU A 37 -10.33 17.74 10.19
CA GLU A 37 -9.80 17.69 11.56
C GLU A 37 -8.42 17.01 11.66
N THR A 38 -8.12 16.05 10.77
CA THR A 38 -6.85 15.30 10.79
C THR A 38 -5.83 15.76 9.74
N GLY A 39 -6.19 16.72 8.88
CA GLY A 39 -5.37 17.17 7.76
C GLY A 39 -5.11 16.10 6.69
N LYS A 40 -5.93 15.04 6.65
CA LYS A 40 -5.76 13.91 5.71
C LYS A 40 -6.68 14.05 4.52
N ALA A 41 -6.31 13.46 3.38
CA ALA A 41 -7.17 13.44 2.21
C ALA A 41 -8.44 12.60 2.48
N ARG A 42 -9.60 13.04 1.99
CA ARG A 42 -10.88 12.32 2.12
C ARG A 42 -10.80 10.86 1.65
N GLY A 43 -10.12 10.61 0.53
CA GLY A 43 -9.94 9.26 -0.01
C GLY A 43 -9.16 8.34 0.93
N THR A 44 -8.21 8.89 1.67
CA THR A 44 -7.39 8.19 2.67
C THR A 44 -8.25 7.77 3.87
N VAL A 45 -9.10 8.66 4.37
CA VAL A 45 -10.06 8.34 5.45
C VAL A 45 -11.04 7.25 5.02
N ARG A 46 -11.56 7.35 3.80
CA ARG A 46 -12.46 6.32 3.23
C ARG A 46 -11.78 4.95 3.13
N ASN A 47 -10.52 4.91 2.70
CA ASN A 47 -9.77 3.65 2.61
C ASN A 47 -9.50 3.05 4.00
N LEU A 48 -9.20 3.88 5.00
CA LEU A 48 -9.10 3.44 6.39
C LEU A 48 -10.42 2.83 6.87
N TYR A 49 -11.55 3.49 6.59
CA TYR A 49 -12.87 2.98 6.96
C TYR A 49 -13.13 1.58 6.38
N TYR A 50 -12.83 1.34 5.10
CA TYR A 50 -13.02 0.02 4.50
C TYR A 50 -12.04 -1.04 5.05
N ALA A 51 -10.80 -0.65 5.36
CA ALA A 51 -9.86 -1.55 6.02
C ALA A 51 -10.37 -1.96 7.41
N LEU A 52 -10.83 -1.00 8.21
CA LEU A 52 -11.42 -1.27 9.53
C LEU A 52 -12.68 -2.12 9.43
N ALA A 53 -13.55 -1.87 8.45
CA ALA A 53 -14.74 -2.67 8.24
C ALA A 53 -14.38 -4.14 7.93
N LYS A 54 -13.38 -4.36 7.08
CA LYS A 54 -12.88 -5.71 6.75
C LYS A 54 -12.28 -6.39 7.97
N THR A 55 -11.41 -5.71 8.73
CA THR A 55 -10.79 -6.26 9.94
C THR A 55 -11.83 -6.52 11.03
N SER A 56 -12.83 -5.66 11.19
CA SER A 56 -13.91 -5.85 12.17
C SER A 56 -14.83 -7.03 11.88
N ALA A 57 -14.84 -7.50 10.63
CA ALA A 57 -15.57 -8.69 10.23
C ALA A 57 -14.80 -9.99 10.53
N SER A 58 -13.46 -9.92 10.66
CA SER A 58 -12.59 -11.10 10.88
C SER A 58 -12.05 -11.20 12.31
N ASP A 59 -11.75 -10.09 12.97
CA ASP A 59 -11.13 -10.05 14.30
C ASP A 59 -12.06 -9.43 15.35
N GLU A 60 -12.61 -10.26 16.23
CA GLU A 60 -13.52 -9.82 17.30
C GLU A 60 -12.79 -9.08 18.42
N GLU A 61 -11.56 -9.49 18.76
CA GLU A 61 -10.70 -8.82 19.75
C GLU A 61 -10.32 -7.39 19.31
N PHE A 62 -10.03 -7.20 18.02
CA PHE A 62 -9.76 -5.88 17.45
C PHE A 62 -10.99 -4.98 17.53
N THR A 63 -12.17 -5.54 17.25
CA THR A 63 -13.45 -4.85 17.29
C THR A 63 -13.83 -4.45 18.71
N ALA A 64 -13.61 -5.32 19.71
CA ALA A 64 -13.82 -5.01 21.10
C ALA A 64 -12.90 -3.86 21.57
N LYS A 65 -11.62 -3.91 21.19
CA LYS A 65 -10.60 -2.94 21.66
C LYS A 65 -10.70 -1.55 21.02
N TYR A 66 -11.03 -1.45 19.74
CA TYR A 66 -10.96 -0.18 19.00
C TYR A 66 -12.30 0.34 18.48
N LEU A 67 -13.30 -0.54 18.33
CA LEU A 67 -14.64 -0.21 17.80
C LEU A 67 -15.74 -0.37 18.86
N GLY A 68 -15.38 -0.68 20.11
CA GLY A 68 -16.33 -0.85 21.22
C GLY A 68 -17.34 -1.98 20.99
N GLY A 69 -16.92 -3.05 20.31
CA GLY A 69 -17.75 -4.22 20.02
C GLY A 69 -18.77 -4.03 18.89
N LYS A 70 -18.85 -2.85 18.26
CA LYS A 70 -19.77 -2.59 17.14
C LYS A 70 -19.09 -2.90 15.80
N LYS A 71 -19.55 -3.97 15.14
CA LYS A 71 -19.12 -4.32 13.78
C LYS A 71 -19.59 -3.24 12.80
N ILE A 72 -18.71 -2.81 11.91
CA ILE A 72 -19.07 -1.82 10.87
C ILE A 72 -19.86 -2.55 9.78
N ALA A 73 -21.16 -2.24 9.66
CA ALA A 73 -22.01 -2.82 8.64
C ALA A 73 -21.71 -2.19 7.26
N VAL A 74 -21.04 -2.95 6.39
CA VAL A 74 -20.89 -2.60 4.97
C VAL A 74 -21.92 -3.39 4.18
N SER A 75 -22.66 -2.72 3.29
CA SER A 75 -23.60 -3.37 2.39
C SER A 75 -22.89 -4.47 1.60
N LYS A 76 -23.42 -5.70 1.63
CA LYS A 76 -22.87 -6.82 0.86
C LYS A 76 -22.76 -6.43 -0.61
N ILE A 77 -21.56 -6.56 -1.17
CA ILE A 77 -21.33 -6.33 -2.59
C ILE A 77 -21.93 -7.54 -3.31
N LYS A 78 -22.97 -7.32 -4.12
CA LYS A 78 -23.47 -8.36 -5.03
C LYS A 78 -22.38 -8.63 -6.06
N GLU A 79 -21.83 -9.83 -6.02
CA GLU A 79 -20.85 -10.29 -6.99
C GLU A 79 -21.54 -10.52 -8.34
N PHE A 80 -20.79 -10.34 -9.42
CA PHE A 80 -21.26 -10.71 -10.75
C PHE A 80 -21.02 -12.20 -10.90
N ASP A 81 -22.08 -12.94 -11.17
CA ASP A 81 -21.98 -14.32 -11.61
C ASP A 81 -21.52 -14.38 -13.08
N GLU A 82 -20.90 -15.48 -13.49
CA GLU A 82 -20.34 -15.64 -14.85
C GLU A 82 -21.42 -15.47 -15.92
N GLN A 83 -22.64 -15.92 -15.65
CA GLN A 83 -23.77 -15.72 -16.56
C GLN A 83 -24.17 -14.24 -16.66
N SER A 84 -24.23 -13.54 -15.53
CA SER A 84 -24.51 -12.09 -15.49
C SER A 84 -23.44 -11.27 -16.22
N GLU A 85 -22.19 -11.75 -16.25
CA GLU A 85 -21.12 -11.14 -17.02
C GLU A 85 -21.32 -11.32 -18.53
N LYS A 86 -21.71 -12.53 -18.96
CA LYS A 86 -22.02 -12.82 -20.36
C LYS A 86 -23.17 -11.94 -20.82
N ASP A 87 -24.28 -11.93 -20.10
CA ASP A 87 -25.47 -11.14 -20.43
C ASP A 87 -25.16 -9.65 -20.54
N LEU A 88 -24.30 -9.13 -19.65
CA LEU A 88 -23.86 -7.74 -19.69
C LEU A 88 -23.02 -7.44 -20.94
N VAL A 89 -22.07 -8.31 -21.29
CA VAL A 89 -21.24 -8.12 -22.49
C VAL A 89 -22.11 -8.20 -23.74
N PHE A 90 -23.00 -9.20 -23.83
CA PHE A 90 -23.95 -9.37 -24.92
C PHE A 90 -24.84 -8.12 -25.09
N GLY A 91 -25.50 -7.67 -24.02
CA GLY A 91 -26.38 -6.50 -24.08
C GLY A 91 -25.64 -5.21 -24.45
N VAL A 92 -24.39 -5.03 -23.99
CA VAL A 92 -23.58 -3.86 -24.36
C VAL A 92 -23.23 -3.89 -25.84
N LEU A 93 -22.83 -5.06 -26.36
CA LEU A 93 -22.46 -5.24 -27.76
C LEU A 93 -23.65 -5.13 -28.71
N GLU A 94 -24.81 -5.66 -28.33
CA GLU A 94 -26.05 -5.55 -29.12
C GLU A 94 -26.48 -4.08 -29.26
N LEU A 95 -26.44 -3.32 -28.15
CA LEU A 95 -26.74 -1.89 -28.19
C LEU A 95 -25.67 -1.10 -28.95
N LYS A 96 -24.41 -1.53 -28.89
CA LYS A 96 -23.34 -0.95 -29.71
C LYS A 96 -23.58 -1.19 -31.21
N ASN A 97 -24.08 -2.37 -31.60
CA ASN A 97 -24.48 -2.66 -32.98
C ASN A 97 -25.59 -1.71 -33.46
N LYS A 98 -26.50 -1.35 -32.54
CA LYS A 98 -27.57 -0.37 -32.78
C LYS A 98 -27.08 1.10 -32.75
N GLY A 99 -25.77 1.34 -32.71
CA GLY A 99 -25.18 2.69 -32.78
C GLY A 99 -24.99 3.40 -31.43
N TYR A 100 -25.26 2.74 -30.29
CA TYR A 100 -25.06 3.36 -28.98
C TYR A 100 -23.59 3.34 -28.57
N SER A 101 -23.13 4.40 -27.90
CA SER A 101 -21.85 4.36 -27.20
C SER A 101 -21.89 3.34 -26.05
N VAL A 102 -20.73 2.78 -25.68
CA VAL A 102 -20.64 1.83 -24.54
C VAL A 102 -21.25 2.42 -23.26
N ARG A 103 -21.05 3.72 -23.01
CA ARG A 103 -21.64 4.41 -21.85
C ARG A 103 -23.16 4.50 -21.96
N GLY A 104 -23.69 4.83 -23.14
CA GLY A 104 -25.13 4.86 -23.39
C GLY A 104 -25.78 3.49 -23.29
N ALA A 105 -25.12 2.46 -23.81
CA ALA A 105 -25.56 1.07 -23.71
C ALA A 105 -25.66 0.62 -22.25
N VAL A 106 -24.60 0.86 -21.47
CA VAL A 106 -24.57 0.54 -20.04
C VAL A 106 -25.64 1.31 -19.25
N TYR A 107 -25.87 2.58 -19.55
CA TYR A 107 -26.90 3.37 -18.89
C TYR A 107 -28.32 2.85 -19.17
N LYS A 108 -28.55 2.41 -20.42
CA LYS A 108 -29.82 1.79 -20.85
C LYS A 108 -30.03 0.42 -20.17
N LEU A 109 -28.99 -0.41 -20.08
CA LEU A 109 -29.03 -1.69 -19.37
C LEU A 109 -29.24 -1.53 -17.86
N ALA A 110 -28.79 -0.41 -17.30
CA ALA A 110 -28.99 -0.08 -15.89
C ALA A 110 -30.35 0.58 -15.59
N ALA A 111 -31.24 0.69 -16.59
CA ALA A 111 -32.55 1.33 -16.47
C ALA A 111 -32.50 2.73 -15.82
N GLY A 112 -31.42 3.49 -16.04
CA GLY A 112 -31.23 4.82 -15.48
C GLY A 112 -30.60 4.88 -14.08
N ASP A 113 -30.34 3.76 -13.40
CA ASP A 113 -29.62 3.76 -12.12
C ASP A 113 -28.12 4.07 -12.33
N ALA A 114 -27.69 5.26 -11.92
CA ALA A 114 -26.31 5.72 -12.04
C ALA A 114 -25.30 4.83 -11.29
N LYS A 115 -25.69 4.26 -10.14
CA LYS A 115 -24.80 3.42 -9.34
C LYS A 115 -24.60 2.05 -9.98
N LEU A 116 -25.67 1.49 -10.55
CA LEU A 116 -25.63 0.24 -11.31
C LEU A 116 -24.89 0.42 -12.65
N ALA A 117 -25.14 1.53 -13.36
CA ALA A 117 -24.45 1.87 -14.60
C ALA A 117 -22.93 1.96 -14.38
N LEU A 118 -22.48 2.61 -13.29
CA LEU A 118 -21.05 2.68 -12.99
C LEU A 118 -20.45 1.30 -12.70
N ARG A 119 -21.20 0.41 -12.03
CA ARG A 119 -20.78 -0.98 -11.80
C ARG A 119 -20.64 -1.74 -13.11
N TYR A 120 -21.63 -1.65 -13.98
CA TYR A 120 -21.63 -2.27 -15.30
C TYR A 120 -20.49 -1.76 -16.19
N GLN A 121 -20.23 -0.45 -16.18
CA GLN A 121 -19.12 0.15 -16.91
C GLN A 121 -17.77 -0.35 -16.39
N ASN A 122 -17.58 -0.39 -15.07
CA ASN A 122 -16.37 -0.92 -14.46
C ASN A 122 -16.18 -2.41 -14.76
N LYS A 123 -17.26 -3.18 -14.73
CA LYS A 123 -17.22 -4.61 -15.02
C LYS A 123 -16.86 -4.87 -16.48
N TYR A 124 -17.53 -4.21 -17.43
CA TYR A 124 -17.21 -4.29 -18.86
C TYR A 124 -15.75 -3.93 -19.14
N ARG A 125 -15.24 -2.83 -18.55
CA ARG A 125 -13.83 -2.42 -18.70
C ARG A 125 -12.85 -3.47 -18.15
N ASN A 126 -13.18 -4.10 -17.03
CA ASN A 126 -12.34 -5.16 -16.46
C ASN A 126 -12.35 -6.43 -17.31
N ILE A 127 -13.50 -6.83 -17.84
CA ILE A 127 -13.62 -7.98 -18.77
C ILE A 127 -12.83 -7.69 -20.04
N ALA A 128 -13.02 -6.51 -20.65
CA ALA A 128 -12.27 -6.12 -21.85
C ALA A 128 -10.75 -6.14 -21.67
N LYS A 129 -10.26 -5.88 -20.46
CA LYS A 129 -8.83 -5.92 -20.14
C LYS A 129 -8.32 -7.33 -19.80
N ARG A 130 -9.09 -8.13 -19.06
CA ARG A 130 -8.62 -9.42 -18.50
C ARG A 130 -9.03 -10.63 -19.34
N ASN A 131 -10.16 -10.56 -20.04
CA ASN A 131 -10.73 -11.65 -20.82
C ASN A 131 -11.29 -11.12 -22.16
N PRO A 132 -10.40 -10.74 -23.11
CA PRO A 132 -10.83 -10.25 -24.42
C PRO A 132 -11.54 -11.32 -25.25
N GLN A 133 -11.21 -12.61 -25.04
CA GLN A 133 -11.84 -13.75 -25.74
C GLN A 133 -13.35 -13.81 -25.51
N MET A 134 -13.80 -13.46 -24.30
CA MET A 134 -15.23 -13.42 -23.99
C MET A 134 -15.99 -12.38 -24.82
N ILE A 135 -15.36 -11.24 -25.12
CA ILE A 135 -15.96 -10.19 -25.97
C ILE A 135 -15.99 -10.65 -27.43
N GLU A 136 -14.93 -11.32 -27.88
CA GLU A 136 -14.83 -11.87 -29.24
C GLU A 136 -15.90 -12.94 -29.49
N ASN A 137 -16.05 -13.90 -28.56
CA ASN A 137 -17.09 -14.92 -28.65
C ASN A 137 -18.50 -14.32 -28.67
N ALA A 138 -18.75 -13.30 -27.85
CA ALA A 138 -20.04 -12.60 -27.83
C ALA A 138 -20.31 -11.84 -29.14
N LEU A 139 -19.27 -11.28 -29.77
CA LEU A 139 -19.39 -10.62 -31.07
C LEU A 139 -19.68 -11.58 -32.21
N ILE A 140 -18.97 -12.71 -32.27
CA ILE A 140 -19.22 -13.78 -33.24
C ILE A 140 -20.68 -14.23 -33.13
N SER A 141 -21.17 -14.41 -31.91
CA SER A 141 -22.55 -14.84 -31.63
C SER A 141 -23.60 -13.81 -32.06
N ILE A 142 -23.28 -12.51 -32.07
CA ILE A 142 -24.19 -11.43 -32.50
C ILE A 142 -24.18 -11.25 -34.02
N GLY A 143 -23.22 -11.84 -34.74
CA GLY A 143 -23.11 -11.73 -36.20
C GLY A 143 -22.80 -10.30 -36.68
N GLY A 144 -22.31 -9.44 -35.80
CA GLY A 144 -22.02 -8.05 -36.12
C GLY A 144 -20.54 -7.85 -36.48
N ASP A 145 -20.29 -7.29 -37.67
CA ASP A 145 -19.01 -6.66 -38.03
C ASP A 145 -18.84 -5.35 -37.25
N ILE A 146 -18.86 -5.43 -35.93
CA ILE A 146 -18.52 -4.30 -35.09
C ILE A 146 -17.00 -4.20 -35.16
N PRO A 147 -16.41 -3.10 -35.67
CA PRO A 147 -14.99 -2.87 -35.48
C PRO A 147 -14.77 -2.77 -33.98
N ILE A 148 -14.30 -3.86 -33.40
CA ILE A 148 -13.65 -3.82 -32.12
C ILE A 148 -12.48 -2.91 -32.40
N ASN A 149 -12.39 -1.79 -31.71
CA ASN A 149 -11.15 -1.03 -31.65
C ASN A 149 -10.17 -1.84 -30.79
N ASN A 150 -9.92 -3.09 -31.21
CA ASN A 150 -8.75 -3.88 -30.95
C ASN A 150 -7.63 -3.21 -31.74
N LYS A 151 -7.31 -1.95 -31.38
CA LYS A 151 -5.90 -1.67 -31.21
C LYS A 151 -5.46 -2.73 -30.22
N LYS A 152 -4.89 -3.85 -30.73
CA LYS A 152 -3.95 -4.69 -29.99
C LYS A 152 -3.23 -3.71 -29.07
N PRO A 153 -3.12 -3.96 -27.75
CA PRO A 153 -2.47 -3.02 -26.85
C PRO A 153 -1.21 -2.61 -27.56
N THR A 154 -1.19 -1.40 -28.13
CA THR A 154 -0.07 -0.97 -28.96
C THR A 154 1.07 -1.16 -28.00
N GLU A 155 2.02 -2.04 -28.33
CA GLU A 155 3.19 -2.32 -27.49
C GLU A 155 3.53 -1.01 -26.87
N LYS A 156 3.26 -0.87 -25.56
CA LYS A 156 3.27 0.45 -24.93
C LYS A 156 4.64 0.96 -25.28
N LYS A 157 4.73 1.99 -26.15
CA LYS A 157 6.03 2.52 -26.56
C LYS A 157 6.77 2.70 -25.25
N PRO A 158 7.94 2.06 -25.07
CA PRO A 158 8.64 2.09 -23.80
C PRO A 158 8.63 3.55 -23.39
N PHE A 159 8.09 3.82 -22.20
CA PHE A 159 7.87 5.18 -21.73
C PHE A 159 9.22 5.89 -21.83
N ALA A 160 9.38 6.68 -22.89
CA ALA A 160 10.64 7.34 -23.18
C ALA A 160 10.74 8.43 -22.12
N VAL A 161 11.50 8.13 -21.07
CA VAL A 161 11.77 9.08 -20.00
C VAL A 161 12.48 10.25 -20.68
N PRO A 162 11.93 11.47 -20.62
CA PRO A 162 12.57 12.61 -21.26
C PRO A 162 14.00 12.80 -20.74
N ASP A 163 14.93 13.19 -21.62
CA ASP A 163 16.36 13.30 -21.28
C ASP A 163 16.64 14.21 -20.08
N TYR A 164 15.84 15.27 -19.92
CA TYR A 164 15.95 16.18 -18.77
C TYR A 164 15.67 15.48 -17.43
N LEU A 165 14.78 14.49 -17.42
CA LEU A 165 14.40 13.75 -16.21
C LEU A 165 15.49 12.73 -15.86
N ILE A 166 16.09 12.11 -16.87
CA ILE A 166 17.28 11.25 -16.70
C ILE A 166 18.46 12.07 -16.15
N ALA A 167 18.71 13.25 -16.71
CA ALA A 167 19.77 14.14 -16.24
C ALA A 167 19.56 14.59 -14.78
N ARG A 168 18.33 14.92 -14.41
CA ARG A 168 17.97 15.27 -13.01
C ARG A 168 18.18 14.10 -12.07
N LEU A 169 17.71 12.91 -12.43
CA LEU A 169 17.88 11.70 -11.63
C LEU A 169 19.35 11.36 -11.42
N LYS A 170 20.18 11.47 -12.46
CA LYS A 170 21.64 11.30 -12.34
C LYS A 170 22.24 12.27 -11.34
N LYS A 171 21.91 13.57 -11.45
CA LYS A 171 22.40 14.59 -10.51
C LYS A 171 21.98 14.31 -9.06
N ASP A 172 20.75 13.85 -8.84
CA ASP A 172 20.25 13.52 -7.51
C ASP A 172 20.98 12.28 -6.94
N ILE A 173 21.21 11.25 -7.78
CA ILE A 173 21.97 10.05 -7.40
C ILE A 173 23.42 10.43 -7.04
N ASP A 174 24.09 11.22 -7.87
CA ASP A 174 25.48 11.65 -7.62
C ASP A 174 25.57 12.44 -6.30
N GLY A 175 24.62 13.33 -6.04
CA GLY A 175 24.54 14.07 -4.78
C GLY A 175 24.33 13.17 -3.56
N LEU A 176 23.55 12.10 -3.68
CA LEU A 176 23.38 11.11 -2.62
C LEU A 176 24.65 10.29 -2.40
N ILE A 177 25.34 9.88 -3.47
CA ILE A 177 26.60 9.13 -3.39
C ILE A 177 27.65 9.96 -2.64
N VAL A 178 27.78 11.25 -2.95
CA VAL A 178 28.72 12.15 -2.26
C VAL A 178 28.41 12.25 -0.77
N LYS A 179 27.13 12.46 -0.41
CA LYS A 179 26.71 12.54 1.01
C LYS A 179 26.97 11.25 1.77
N ILE A 180 26.63 10.10 1.18
CA ILE A 180 26.84 8.79 1.81
C ILE A 180 28.33 8.54 1.98
N SER A 181 29.14 8.82 0.95
CA SER A 181 30.58 8.64 0.99
C SER A 181 31.26 9.53 2.05
N ALA A 182 30.82 10.78 2.19
CA ALA A 182 31.31 11.68 3.22
C ALA A 182 30.99 11.15 4.63
N LYS A 183 29.75 10.74 4.86
CA LYS A 183 29.32 10.18 6.16
C LYS A 183 30.09 8.90 6.52
N ILE A 184 30.28 7.99 5.56
CA ILE A 184 31.06 6.76 5.76
C ILE A 184 32.52 7.07 6.09
N ARG A 185 33.11 8.08 5.46
CA ARG A 185 34.49 8.51 5.78
C ARG A 185 34.60 9.04 7.20
N GLU A 186 33.69 9.91 7.61
CA GLU A 186 33.66 10.45 8.98
C GLU A 186 33.49 9.33 10.03
N GLU A 187 32.58 8.39 9.78
CA GLU A 187 32.35 7.25 10.67
C GLU A 187 33.57 6.33 10.75
N ASN A 188 34.23 6.06 9.62
CA ASN A 188 35.48 5.30 9.59
C ASN A 188 36.62 5.99 10.34
N GLU A 189 36.77 7.31 10.22
CA GLU A 189 37.78 8.05 10.98
C GLU A 189 37.49 8.02 12.48
N TYR A 190 36.23 8.16 12.88
CA TYR A 190 35.82 8.04 14.27
C TYR A 190 36.13 6.64 14.83
N LEU A 191 35.77 5.59 14.10
CA LEU A 191 36.03 4.21 14.50
C LEU A 191 37.54 3.93 14.61
N LYS A 192 38.36 4.42 13.68
CA LYS A 192 39.82 4.29 13.74
C LYS A 192 40.40 4.98 14.98
N LYS A 193 39.98 6.22 15.28
CA LYS A 193 40.40 6.93 16.50
C LYS A 193 39.99 6.18 17.77
N ARG A 194 38.76 5.64 17.79
CA ARG A 194 38.25 4.86 18.92
C ARG A 194 39.02 3.56 19.12
N ALA A 195 39.32 2.84 18.03
CA ALA A 195 40.12 1.62 18.07
C ALA A 195 41.53 1.90 18.62
N ALA A 196 42.22 2.93 18.09
CA ALA A 196 43.54 3.31 18.58
C ALA A 196 43.54 3.69 20.07
N PHE A 197 42.51 4.41 20.54
CA PHE A 197 42.36 4.73 21.97
C PHE A 197 42.15 3.47 22.83
N LEU A 198 41.34 2.52 22.36
CA LEU A 198 41.12 1.27 23.10
C LEU A 198 42.38 0.40 23.11
N GLU A 199 43.17 0.39 22.03
CA GLU A 199 44.45 -0.32 21.99
C GLU A 199 45.46 0.26 22.99
N THR A 200 45.60 1.59 23.06
CA THR A 200 46.50 2.22 24.03
C THR A 200 46.04 2.00 25.47
N GLU A 201 44.74 2.07 25.73
CA GLU A 201 44.18 1.80 27.05
C GLU A 201 44.34 0.32 27.44
N ASN A 202 44.10 -0.62 26.52
CA ASN A 202 44.36 -2.04 26.75
C ASN A 202 45.84 -2.30 27.04
N LEU A 203 46.76 -1.65 26.32
CA LEU A 203 48.20 -1.79 26.55
C LEU A 203 48.60 -1.21 27.91
N ARG A 204 48.00 -0.08 28.33
CA ARG A 204 48.19 0.49 29.66
C ARG A 204 47.67 -0.44 30.76
N LEU A 205 46.45 -0.95 30.61
CA LEU A 205 45.84 -1.88 31.57
C LEU A 205 46.63 -3.20 31.65
N SER A 206 47.07 -3.72 30.52
CA SER A 206 47.95 -4.89 30.44
C SER A 206 49.25 -4.64 31.19
N ASN A 207 49.94 -3.53 30.91
CA ASN A 207 51.16 -3.17 31.63
C ASN A 207 50.89 -3.02 33.14
N MET A 208 49.80 -2.39 33.56
CA MET A 208 49.42 -2.29 34.97
C MET A 208 49.12 -3.64 35.63
N LEU A 209 48.55 -4.60 34.88
CA LEU A 209 48.27 -5.95 35.36
C LEU A 209 49.53 -6.82 35.47
N PHE A 210 50.53 -6.60 34.61
CA PHE A 210 51.70 -7.48 34.50
C PHE A 210 53.02 -6.88 35.02
N SER A 211 53.11 -5.55 35.27
CA SER A 211 54.36 -4.88 35.65
C SER A 211 54.49 -4.52 37.14
N GLY A 212 53.47 -4.76 37.97
CA GLY A 212 53.52 -4.52 39.42
C GLY A 212 53.24 -5.81 40.20
N GLU A 213 53.87 -5.98 41.37
CA GLU A 213 53.89 -7.17 42.25
C GLU A 213 52.53 -7.80 42.65
N LYS A 214 51.39 -7.34 42.13
CA LYS A 214 50.06 -7.90 42.39
C LYS A 214 49.57 -8.80 41.24
N ARG A 215 50.15 -10.00 41.15
CA ARG A 215 49.72 -11.09 40.23
C ARG A 215 48.25 -11.55 40.40
N GLY A 216 47.57 -11.15 41.47
CA GLY A 216 46.21 -11.63 41.78
C GLY A 216 45.09 -11.19 40.83
N ALA A 217 45.21 -10.03 40.17
CA ALA A 217 44.19 -9.56 39.23
C ALA A 217 44.32 -10.22 37.84
N ALA A 218 45.55 -10.45 37.37
CA ALA A 218 45.82 -11.16 36.12
C ALA A 218 45.34 -12.62 36.17
N ASP A 219 45.50 -13.29 37.31
CA ASP A 219 45.02 -14.67 37.53
C ASP A 219 43.49 -14.80 37.49
N TYR A 220 42.74 -13.74 37.85
CA TYR A 220 41.27 -13.76 37.78
C TYR A 220 40.77 -13.81 36.33
N PHE A 221 41.38 -13.03 35.44
CA PHE A 221 41.00 -12.96 34.02
C PHE A 221 41.39 -14.22 33.23
N ILE A 222 42.60 -14.76 33.48
CA ILE A 222 43.06 -16.02 32.86
C ILE A 222 42.17 -17.20 33.26
N LYS A 223 41.66 -17.20 34.50
CA LYS A 223 40.76 -18.24 35.00
C LYS A 223 39.33 -18.12 34.43
N THR A 224 38.89 -16.91 34.08
CA THR A 224 37.59 -16.70 33.41
C THR A 224 37.61 -17.04 31.93
N GLU A 225 38.68 -16.77 31.18
CA GLU A 225 38.76 -17.15 29.76
C GLU A 225 38.70 -18.68 29.57
N LYS A 226 39.35 -19.45 30.43
CA LYS A 226 39.24 -20.93 30.44
C LYS A 226 37.84 -21.46 30.75
N LYS A 227 36.94 -20.65 31.33
CA LYS A 227 35.53 -21.03 31.58
C LYS A 227 34.60 -20.79 30.38
N PHE A 228 35.01 -20.01 29.39
CA PHE A 228 34.19 -19.68 28.21
C PHE A 228 34.58 -20.45 26.94
N VAL A 229 35.67 -21.23 26.97
CA VAL A 229 36.19 -22.01 25.83
C VAL A 229 35.96 -23.53 25.99
N ASN A 230 35.11 -23.94 26.94
CA ASN A 230 34.55 -25.30 27.02
C ASN A 230 33.05 -25.27 26.78
#